data_AF-A0A0Q6FJP6-F1
#
_entry.id   AF-A0A0Q6FJP6-F1
#
_cell.length_a   1.000
_cell.length_b   1.000
_cell.length_c   1.000
_cell.angle_alpha   90.00
_cell.angle_beta   90.00
_cell.angle_gamma   90.00
#
_symmetry.space_group_name_H-M   'P 1'
#
loop_
_entity.id
_entity.type
_entity.pdbx_description
1 polymer ?
#
loop_
_entity_poly.entity_id
_entity_poly.type
_entity_poly.pdbx_seq_one_letter_code
_entity_poly.pdbx_strand_id
1 'polypeptide(L)'
;MAHILTRPPGGYPPDVQRRPRPRRRTLLVGLLVLALVAGLVVAGVWWWRRADRTPLQEALQHAPQDARRVAFTDWVQVRRSVGADLGDDPDRDAVEAMTAEAYDADLSPVSSTEEAAGALQEIYGFGPGTAQWELYTQSPKGAAMVLRPPEGTDFDVLAGNLRRAGYDAPSGGGPEGTWDGGIDLVSSLDPTLTPALQYVALLPDQGLVVSSDTRAYATSTAKVARGDGTPVSDVAGVADVAGRLGATVNAMLWTGDFVCEDLSMATAAEEEQQLAEGLVDEVGGVNPLAGFAMGMDPRRTLHVVAHYEDDDRAREDLRARAELVVGETPGRGGGRVADDFELTRSRAVGPDVLLDLRPREPDGFVLSSLYEGPLVFATC
;
A
#
# COMPACT_ATOMS: atom_id res chain seq x y z
N MET A 1 52.15 56.35 56.18
CA MET A 1 53.13 57.07 55.32
C MET A 1 53.73 56.05 54.39
N ALA A 2 53.20 55.93 53.16
CA ALA A 2 53.67 56.58 51.92
C ALA A 2 54.55 55.58 51.13
N HIS A 3 54.07 55.00 50.02
CA HIS A 3 54.21 55.48 48.63
C HIS A 3 55.70 55.65 48.24
N ILE A 4 56.25 55.06 47.16
CA ILE A 4 55.99 55.39 45.74
C ILE A 4 56.94 54.58 44.79
N LEU A 5 56.41 54.16 43.63
CA LEU A 5 56.92 54.04 42.21
C LEU A 5 58.29 53.35 41.91
N THR A 6 58.61 52.74 40.76
CA THR A 6 58.32 53.02 39.31
C THR A 6 58.59 51.77 38.43
N ARG A 7 57.96 51.71 37.24
CA ARG A 7 58.24 50.82 36.08
C ARG A 7 59.02 51.63 35.01
N PRO A 8 59.78 50.99 34.09
CA PRO A 8 59.45 51.17 32.68
C PRO A 8 59.61 49.91 31.78
N PRO A 9 59.10 49.96 30.53
CA PRO A 9 58.83 48.80 29.67
C PRO A 9 59.83 48.64 28.51
N GLY A 10 60.00 47.40 28.01
CA GLY A 10 60.68 47.11 26.75
C GLY A 10 59.82 46.19 25.90
N GLY A 11 59.24 46.74 24.82
CA GLY A 11 58.44 46.00 23.84
C GLY A 11 59.29 45.37 22.75
N TYR A 12 59.00 44.11 22.43
CA TYR A 12 59.44 43.43 21.20
C TYR A 12 58.33 43.52 20.13
N PRO A 13 58.67 43.66 18.84
CA PRO A 13 57.70 43.72 17.76
C PRO A 13 57.07 42.34 17.49
N PRO A 14 55.81 42.27 17.01
CA PRO A 14 55.20 41.00 16.63
C PRO A 14 55.74 40.54 15.27
N ASP A 15 56.29 39.33 15.24
CA ASP A 15 56.53 38.58 14.01
C ASP A 15 55.20 38.36 13.27
N VAL A 16 55.06 39.00 12.11
CA VAL A 16 53.97 38.75 11.17
C VAL A 16 54.20 37.39 10.54
N GLN A 17 53.71 36.33 11.20
CA GLN A 17 53.60 35.01 10.59
C GLN A 17 52.65 35.08 9.38
N ARG A 18 53.22 35.15 8.18
CA ARG A 18 52.50 34.93 6.92
C ARG A 18 51.96 33.51 6.93
N ARG A 19 50.67 33.34 7.27
CA ARG A 19 49.96 32.08 7.09
C ARG A 19 50.12 31.62 5.64
N PRO A 20 50.65 30.42 5.37
CA PRO A 20 50.74 29.91 4.00
C PRO A 20 49.32 29.79 3.45
N ARG A 21 49.02 30.55 2.38
CA ARG A 21 47.75 30.40 1.64
C ARG A 21 47.66 28.94 1.21
N PRO A 22 46.63 28.18 1.61
CA PRO A 22 46.45 26.82 1.11
C PRO A 22 46.44 26.89 -0.42
N ARG A 23 47.35 26.16 -1.06
CA ARG A 23 47.42 26.08 -2.52
C ARG A 23 46.03 25.68 -3.01
N ARG A 24 45.41 26.46 -3.91
CA ARG A 24 44.05 26.21 -4.45
C ARG A 24 43.79 24.74 -4.82
N ARG A 25 44.84 23.99 -5.18
CA ARG A 25 44.80 22.53 -5.40
C ARG A 25 44.35 21.70 -4.20
N THR A 26 44.79 21.98 -2.97
CA THR A 26 44.31 21.20 -1.79
C THR A 26 42.85 21.49 -1.46
N LEU A 27 42.39 22.72 -1.69
CA LEU A 27 40.96 23.04 -1.57
C LEU A 27 40.12 22.33 -2.63
N LEU A 28 40.57 22.31 -3.89
CA LEU A 28 39.88 21.60 -4.98
C LEU A 28 39.83 20.08 -4.75
N VAL A 29 40.94 19.47 -4.33
CA VAL A 29 40.98 18.04 -3.99
C VAL A 29 40.07 17.73 -2.81
N GLY A 30 40.08 18.57 -1.76
CA GLY A 30 39.17 18.41 -0.63
C GLY A 30 37.69 18.48 -1.03
N LEU A 31 37.34 19.44 -1.90
CA LEU A 31 35.98 19.59 -2.43
C LEU A 31 35.55 18.39 -3.27
N LEU A 32 36.44 17.87 -4.12
CA LEU A 32 36.16 16.72 -4.97
C LEU A 32 35.97 15.44 -4.14
N VAL A 33 36.81 15.22 -3.13
CA VAL A 33 36.65 14.10 -2.19
C VAL A 33 35.34 14.22 -1.42
N LEU A 34 35.00 15.41 -0.92
CA LEU A 34 33.74 15.64 -0.20
C LEU A 34 32.52 15.36 -1.10
N ALA A 35 32.54 15.84 -2.34
CA ALA A 35 31.47 15.61 -3.30
C ALA A 35 31.31 14.12 -3.63
N LEU A 36 32.42 13.38 -3.75
CA LEU A 36 32.40 11.95 -4.04
C LEU A 36 31.90 11.13 -2.84
N VAL A 37 32.30 11.47 -1.62
CA VAL A 37 31.77 10.87 -0.39
C VAL A 37 30.28 11.18 -0.24
N ALA A 38 29.86 12.42 -0.46
CA ALA A 38 28.45 12.79 -0.44
C ALA A 38 27.64 12.02 -1.49
N GLY A 39 28.18 11.88 -2.72
CA GLY A 39 27.57 11.08 -3.78
C GLY A 39 27.42 9.61 -3.42
N LEU A 40 28.45 9.00 -2.83
CA LEU A 40 28.39 7.60 -2.36
C LEU A 40 27.41 7.41 -1.20
N VAL A 41 27.34 8.36 -0.26
CA VAL A 41 26.38 8.32 0.84
C VAL A 41 24.96 8.45 0.30
N VAL A 42 24.71 9.38 -0.61
CA VAL A 42 23.39 9.55 -1.24
C VAL A 42 23.01 8.29 -2.04
N ALA A 43 23.92 7.74 -2.84
CA ALA A 43 23.68 6.51 -3.59
C ALA A 43 23.45 5.30 -2.67
N GLY A 44 24.23 5.18 -1.59
CA GLY A 44 24.07 4.12 -0.59
C GLY A 44 22.76 4.20 0.16
N VAL A 45 22.35 5.40 0.60
CA VAL A 45 21.05 5.63 1.24
C VAL A 45 19.91 5.38 0.25
N TRP A 46 20.05 5.82 -0.99
CA TRP A 46 19.05 5.60 -2.04
C TRP A 46 18.87 4.11 -2.37
N TRP A 47 19.97 3.37 -2.51
CA TRP A 47 19.92 1.92 -2.70
C TRP A 47 19.30 1.25 -1.48
N TRP A 48 19.78 1.53 -0.27
CA TRP A 48 19.25 0.91 0.94
C TRP A 48 17.74 1.14 1.10
N ARG A 49 17.27 2.39 0.88
CA ARG A 49 15.84 2.71 0.88
C ARG A 49 15.04 2.03 -0.23
N ARG A 50 15.67 1.64 -1.33
CA ARG A 50 15.02 0.90 -2.43
C ARG A 50 15.00 -0.60 -2.17
N ALA A 51 16.06 -1.14 -1.56
CA ALA A 51 16.19 -2.55 -1.24
C ALA A 51 15.26 -2.99 -0.10
N ASP A 52 14.95 -2.10 0.84
CA ASP A 52 14.11 -2.40 2.00
C ASP A 52 12.61 -2.10 1.78
N ARG A 53 12.17 -1.80 0.54
CA ARG A 53 10.74 -1.59 0.27
C ARG A 53 10.01 -2.92 0.24
N THR A 54 8.87 -2.97 0.92
CA THR A 54 7.96 -4.11 0.82
C THR A 54 7.23 -4.09 -0.54
N PRO A 55 6.72 -5.24 -1.01
CA PRO A 55 5.91 -5.30 -2.23
C PRO A 55 4.73 -4.31 -2.22
N LEU A 56 4.08 -4.12 -1.07
CA LEU A 56 3.04 -3.10 -0.90
C LEU A 56 3.56 -1.68 -1.17
N GLN A 57 4.70 -1.29 -0.58
CA GLN A 57 5.30 0.02 -0.78
C GLN A 57 5.77 0.24 -2.23
N GLU A 58 6.18 -0.83 -2.92
CA GLU A 58 6.45 -0.80 -4.35
C GLU A 58 5.17 -0.57 -5.15
N ALA A 59 4.13 -1.37 -4.92
CA ALA A 59 2.87 -1.30 -5.64
C ALA A 59 2.22 0.09 -5.54
N LEU A 60 2.23 0.73 -4.37
CA LEU A 60 1.68 2.08 -4.16
C LEU A 60 2.34 3.17 -5.03
N GLN A 61 3.53 2.94 -5.60
CA GLN A 61 4.15 3.89 -6.54
C GLN A 61 3.51 3.86 -7.94
N HIS A 62 2.65 2.88 -8.21
CA HIS A 62 2.00 2.71 -9.51
C HIS A 62 0.52 3.10 -9.49
N ALA A 63 -0.04 3.37 -8.31
CA ALA A 63 -1.41 3.82 -8.13
C ALA A 63 -1.53 5.36 -8.23
N PRO A 64 -2.57 5.92 -8.86
CA PRO A 64 -2.78 7.36 -8.93
C PRO A 64 -2.98 8.02 -7.57
N GLN A 65 -2.50 9.26 -7.41
CA GLN A 65 -2.66 10.04 -6.18
C GLN A 65 -4.11 10.27 -5.70
N ASP A 66 -5.11 10.10 -6.58
CA ASP A 66 -6.52 10.26 -6.23
C ASP A 66 -7.22 8.95 -5.86
N ALA A 67 -6.48 7.85 -5.79
CA ALA A 67 -6.96 6.61 -5.19
C ALA A 67 -7.33 6.87 -3.73
N ARG A 68 -8.58 6.59 -3.39
CA ARG A 68 -9.15 6.80 -2.05
C ARG A 68 -9.14 5.53 -1.21
N ARG A 69 -9.35 4.39 -1.87
CA ARG A 69 -9.25 3.05 -1.31
C ARG A 69 -8.29 2.22 -2.15
N VAL A 70 -7.43 1.46 -1.49
CA VAL A 70 -6.43 0.61 -2.11
C VAL A 70 -6.48 -0.76 -1.46
N ALA A 71 -6.55 -1.80 -2.28
CA ALA A 71 -6.40 -3.19 -1.88
C ALA A 71 -5.12 -3.76 -2.49
N PHE A 72 -4.40 -4.59 -1.74
CA PHE A 72 -3.15 -5.21 -2.17
C PHE A 72 -3.15 -6.68 -1.81
N THR A 73 -2.63 -7.52 -2.71
CA THR A 73 -2.39 -8.95 -2.49
C THR A 73 -1.03 -9.38 -3.04
N ASP A 74 -0.20 -10.01 -2.20
CA ASP A 74 1.06 -10.65 -2.57
C ASP A 74 0.79 -12.11 -2.96
N TRP A 75 0.55 -12.32 -4.25
CA TRP A 75 0.21 -13.63 -4.80
C TRP A 75 1.36 -14.65 -4.68
N VAL A 76 2.63 -14.21 -4.60
CA VAL A 76 3.75 -15.12 -4.29
C VAL A 76 3.59 -15.71 -2.89
N GLN A 77 3.28 -14.86 -1.92
CA GLN A 77 3.10 -15.27 -0.54
C GLN A 77 1.83 -16.10 -0.36
N VAL A 78 0.73 -15.77 -1.06
CA VAL A 78 -0.50 -16.58 -1.06
C VAL A 78 -0.20 -17.99 -1.56
N ARG A 79 0.36 -18.15 -2.77
CA ARG A 79 0.69 -19.47 -3.34
C ARG A 79 1.61 -20.28 -2.41
N ARG A 80 2.61 -19.63 -1.82
CA ARG A 80 3.52 -20.27 -0.84
C ARG A 80 2.78 -20.75 0.41
N SER A 81 1.79 -19.99 0.89
CA SER A 81 1.09 -20.27 2.14
C SER A 81 0.13 -21.45 2.00
N VAL A 82 -0.52 -21.60 0.84
CA VAL A 82 -1.36 -22.76 0.51
C VAL A 82 -0.56 -23.94 -0.07
N GLY A 83 0.75 -23.74 -0.34
CA GLY A 83 1.62 -24.80 -0.85
C GLY A 83 1.37 -25.14 -2.33
N ALA A 84 0.83 -24.19 -3.10
CA ALA A 84 0.56 -24.37 -4.52
C ALA A 84 1.84 -24.27 -5.36
N ASP A 85 2.13 -25.32 -6.12
CA ASP A 85 3.15 -25.35 -7.17
C ASP A 85 2.47 -25.48 -8.53
N LEU A 86 2.26 -24.33 -9.15
CA LEU A 86 1.43 -24.17 -10.35
C LEU A 86 2.25 -24.21 -11.66
N GLY A 87 3.57 -24.19 -11.57
CA GLY A 87 4.45 -24.03 -12.74
C GLY A 87 4.30 -22.66 -13.43
N ASP A 88 4.82 -22.56 -14.66
CA ASP A 88 4.89 -21.30 -15.41
C ASP A 88 3.61 -20.99 -16.21
N ASP A 89 2.82 -22.01 -16.54
CA ASP A 89 1.59 -21.91 -17.35
C ASP A 89 0.49 -22.78 -16.73
N PRO A 90 -0.05 -22.38 -15.56
CA PRO A 90 -1.11 -23.14 -14.91
C PRO A 90 -2.41 -23.08 -15.70
N ASP A 91 -3.16 -24.18 -15.66
CA ASP A 91 -4.51 -24.22 -16.19
C ASP A 91 -5.53 -23.59 -15.24
N ARG A 92 -6.74 -23.37 -15.76
CA ARG A 92 -7.86 -22.76 -15.05
C ARG A 92 -8.17 -23.48 -13.73
N ASP A 93 -8.34 -24.80 -13.78
CA ASP A 93 -8.77 -25.61 -12.64
C ASP A 93 -7.74 -25.54 -11.49
N ALA A 94 -6.44 -25.55 -11.82
CA ALA A 94 -5.38 -25.43 -10.83
C ALA A 94 -5.34 -24.05 -10.17
N VAL A 95 -5.59 -22.98 -10.94
CA VAL A 95 -5.69 -21.62 -10.39
C VAL A 95 -6.92 -21.47 -9.51
N GLU A 96 -8.08 -21.95 -9.94
CA GLU A 96 -9.33 -21.88 -9.16
C GLU A 96 -9.24 -22.68 -7.85
N ALA A 97 -8.61 -23.86 -7.87
CA ALA A 97 -8.36 -24.64 -6.67
C ALA A 97 -7.44 -23.89 -5.69
N MET A 98 -6.37 -23.26 -6.19
CA MET A 98 -5.46 -22.47 -5.37
C MET A 98 -6.16 -21.25 -4.75
N THR A 99 -6.99 -20.53 -5.50
CA THR A 99 -7.71 -19.37 -4.97
C THR A 99 -8.81 -19.77 -3.99
N ALA A 100 -9.48 -20.91 -4.18
CA ALA A 100 -10.41 -21.45 -3.19
C ALA A 100 -9.72 -21.77 -1.86
N GLU A 101 -8.54 -22.41 -1.89
CA GLU A 101 -7.75 -22.65 -0.69
C GLU A 101 -7.27 -21.34 -0.03
N ALA A 102 -6.92 -20.33 -0.84
CA ALA A 102 -6.53 -19.01 -0.34
C ALA A 102 -7.68 -18.28 0.34
N TYR A 103 -8.90 -18.39 -0.20
CA TYR A 103 -10.12 -17.86 0.40
C TYR A 103 -10.41 -18.52 1.75
N ASP A 104 -10.39 -19.86 1.81
CA ASP A 104 -10.61 -20.61 3.05
C ASP A 104 -9.55 -20.30 4.12
N ALA A 105 -8.34 -19.90 3.70
CA ALA A 105 -7.25 -19.47 4.58
C ALA A 105 -7.27 -17.97 4.91
N ASP A 106 -8.25 -17.20 4.40
CA ASP A 106 -8.39 -15.74 4.56
C ASP A 106 -7.18 -14.94 4.03
N LEU A 107 -6.57 -15.43 2.95
CA LEU A 107 -5.36 -14.85 2.34
C LEU A 107 -5.64 -13.94 1.14
N SER A 108 -6.79 -14.09 0.48
CA SER A 108 -7.19 -13.30 -0.69
C SER A 108 -8.43 -12.39 -0.54
N PRO A 109 -8.96 -12.08 0.68
CA PRO A 109 -10.31 -11.51 0.82
C PRO A 109 -10.49 -10.11 0.22
N VAL A 110 -9.39 -9.46 -0.15
CA VAL A 110 -9.36 -8.10 -0.70
C VAL A 110 -8.91 -8.08 -2.15
N SER A 111 -8.64 -9.24 -2.75
CA SER A 111 -8.27 -9.33 -4.15
C SER A 111 -9.46 -8.97 -5.03
N SER A 112 -9.19 -8.21 -6.10
CA SER A 112 -10.19 -7.93 -7.14
C SER A 112 -10.24 -9.00 -8.22
N THR A 113 -9.38 -10.03 -8.14
CA THR A 113 -9.20 -11.06 -9.15
C THR A 113 -9.54 -12.46 -8.70
N GLU A 114 -9.82 -12.69 -7.42
CA GLU A 114 -10.08 -14.02 -6.87
C GLU A 114 -11.22 -14.74 -7.59
N GLU A 115 -12.38 -14.10 -7.71
CA GLU A 115 -13.56 -14.70 -8.37
C GLU A 115 -13.32 -14.98 -9.85
N ALA A 116 -12.48 -14.16 -10.51
CA ALA A 116 -12.15 -14.25 -11.92
C ALA A 116 -10.84 -15.00 -12.20
N ALA A 117 -10.23 -15.65 -11.20
CA ALA A 117 -8.84 -16.09 -11.28
C ALA A 117 -8.58 -17.07 -12.41
N GLY A 118 -9.47 -18.06 -12.56
CA GLY A 118 -9.42 -19.04 -13.65
C GLY A 118 -9.59 -18.40 -15.03
N ALA A 119 -10.58 -17.52 -15.19
CA ALA A 119 -10.84 -16.81 -16.42
C ALA A 119 -9.69 -15.88 -16.82
N LEU A 120 -9.07 -15.20 -15.85
CA LEU A 120 -7.89 -14.36 -16.04
C LEU A 120 -6.72 -15.16 -16.61
N GLN A 121 -6.42 -16.31 -15.99
CA GLN A 121 -5.35 -17.18 -16.47
C GLN A 121 -5.65 -17.72 -17.87
N GLU A 122 -6.85 -18.27 -18.10
CA GLU A 122 -7.24 -18.90 -19.37
C GLU A 122 -7.31 -17.91 -20.54
N ILE A 123 -7.96 -16.76 -20.35
CA ILE A 123 -8.26 -15.81 -21.43
C ILE A 123 -7.09 -14.86 -21.66
N TYR A 124 -6.48 -14.36 -20.59
CA TYR A 124 -5.49 -13.28 -20.67
C TYR A 124 -4.06 -13.78 -20.50
N GLY A 125 -3.85 -14.94 -19.87
CA GLY A 125 -2.50 -15.48 -19.60
C GLY A 125 -1.79 -14.78 -18.44
N PHE A 126 -2.53 -14.07 -17.59
CA PHE A 126 -2.05 -13.53 -16.32
C PHE A 126 -3.16 -13.64 -15.28
N GLY A 127 -2.79 -13.76 -14.00
CA GLY A 127 -3.76 -13.81 -12.91
C GLY A 127 -3.10 -14.24 -11.60
N PRO A 128 -3.90 -14.58 -10.56
CA PRO A 128 -3.40 -15.04 -9.27
C PRO A 128 -2.41 -16.22 -9.33
N GLY A 129 -2.54 -17.08 -10.35
CA GLY A 129 -1.67 -18.23 -10.55
C GLY A 129 -0.21 -17.87 -10.84
N THR A 130 0.03 -16.73 -11.49
CA THR A 130 1.36 -16.34 -11.98
C THR A 130 1.83 -15.00 -11.44
N ALA A 131 0.92 -14.08 -11.11
CA ALA A 131 1.26 -12.74 -10.63
C ALA A 131 2.20 -12.76 -9.42
N GLN A 132 3.08 -11.77 -9.35
CA GLN A 132 3.87 -11.49 -8.15
C GLN A 132 2.99 -10.83 -7.10
N TRP A 133 2.31 -9.75 -7.49
CA TRP A 133 1.37 -9.04 -6.66
C TRP A 133 0.28 -8.38 -7.50
N GLU A 134 -0.80 -8.03 -6.82
CA GLU A 134 -1.94 -7.29 -7.33
C GLU A 134 -2.20 -6.08 -6.44
N LEU A 135 -2.55 -4.96 -7.07
CA LEU A 135 -3.02 -3.74 -6.42
C LEU A 135 -4.33 -3.32 -7.09
N TYR A 136 -5.39 -3.16 -6.32
CA TYR A 136 -6.65 -2.60 -6.80
C TYR A 136 -6.88 -1.24 -6.15
N THR A 137 -7.37 -0.28 -6.92
CA THR A 137 -7.57 1.10 -6.48
C THR A 137 -8.96 1.57 -6.86
N GLN A 138 -9.56 2.38 -5.99
CA GLN A 138 -10.85 3.02 -6.23
C GLN A 138 -10.74 4.52 -6.01
N SER A 139 -11.33 5.28 -6.93
CA SER A 139 -11.41 6.73 -6.86
C SER A 139 -12.78 7.21 -7.36
N PRO A 140 -13.16 8.48 -7.13
CA PRO A 140 -14.35 9.06 -7.76
C PRO A 140 -14.31 9.08 -9.31
N LYS A 141 -13.17 8.80 -9.94
CA LYS A 141 -12.99 8.80 -11.40
C LYS A 141 -13.04 7.41 -12.03
N GLY A 142 -13.02 6.36 -11.23
CA GLY A 142 -12.98 4.97 -11.69
C GLY A 142 -12.18 4.08 -10.74
N ALA A 143 -12.12 2.80 -11.10
CA ALA A 143 -11.36 1.78 -10.42
C ALA A 143 -10.30 1.17 -11.36
N ALA A 144 -9.14 0.85 -10.82
CA ALA A 144 -8.06 0.27 -11.61
C ALA A 144 -7.34 -0.85 -10.85
N MET A 145 -6.98 -1.89 -11.58
CA MET A 145 -6.04 -2.92 -11.13
C MET A 145 -4.66 -2.64 -11.73
N VAL A 146 -3.62 -2.80 -10.92
CA VAL A 146 -2.23 -2.88 -11.34
C VAL A 146 -1.71 -4.24 -10.89
N LEU A 147 -1.23 -5.03 -11.84
CA LEU A 147 -0.74 -6.37 -11.60
C LEU A 147 0.70 -6.46 -12.10
N ARG A 148 1.56 -7.11 -11.32
CA ARG A 148 2.93 -7.43 -11.72
C ARG A 148 3.02 -8.91 -12.09
N PRO A 149 3.14 -9.26 -13.38
CA PRO A 149 3.36 -10.64 -13.80
C PRO A 149 4.75 -11.18 -13.35
N PRO A 150 5.05 -12.48 -13.58
CA PRO A 150 6.40 -13.01 -13.40
C PRO A 150 7.47 -12.21 -14.15
N GLU A 151 8.68 -12.18 -13.62
CA GLU A 151 9.82 -11.63 -14.35
C GLU A 151 10.02 -12.40 -15.66
N GLY A 152 10.29 -11.68 -16.76
CA GLY A 152 10.47 -12.30 -18.08
C GLY A 152 9.17 -12.64 -18.82
N THR A 153 8.01 -12.20 -18.31
CA THR A 153 6.72 -12.33 -19.02
C THR A 153 6.80 -11.76 -20.43
N ASP A 154 6.31 -12.53 -21.41
CA ASP A 154 6.23 -12.12 -22.81
C ASP A 154 4.94 -11.31 -23.06
N PHE A 155 5.09 -9.99 -23.15
CA PHE A 155 3.97 -9.08 -23.39
C PHE A 155 3.41 -9.17 -24.82
N ASP A 156 4.15 -9.72 -25.80
CA ASP A 156 3.61 -9.99 -27.13
C ASP A 156 2.61 -11.16 -27.08
N VAL A 157 2.84 -12.14 -26.20
CA VAL A 157 1.88 -13.21 -25.91
C VAL A 157 0.63 -12.63 -25.25
N LEU A 158 0.77 -11.79 -24.22
CA LEU A 158 -0.38 -11.13 -23.57
C LEU A 158 -1.19 -10.28 -24.56
N ALA A 159 -0.52 -9.50 -25.41
CA ALA A 159 -1.17 -8.75 -26.48
C ALA A 159 -1.87 -9.67 -27.49
N GLY A 160 -1.29 -10.84 -27.78
CA GLY A 160 -1.90 -11.88 -28.59
C GLY A 160 -3.16 -12.46 -27.97
N ASN A 161 -3.18 -12.63 -26.64
CA ASN A 161 -4.32 -13.10 -25.87
C ASN A 161 -5.47 -12.07 -25.92
N LEU A 162 -5.17 -10.79 -25.66
CA LEU A 162 -6.14 -9.69 -25.77
C LEU A 162 -6.78 -9.62 -27.17
N ARG A 163 -5.98 -9.75 -28.24
CA ARG A 163 -6.49 -9.80 -29.62
C ARG A 163 -7.43 -10.98 -29.85
N ARG A 164 -7.09 -12.17 -29.36
CA ARG A 164 -7.94 -13.36 -29.49
C ARG A 164 -9.22 -13.23 -28.68
N ALA A 165 -9.17 -12.55 -27.54
CA ALA A 165 -10.32 -12.20 -26.72
C ALA A 165 -11.19 -11.10 -27.35
N GLY A 166 -10.77 -10.46 -28.44
CA GLY A 166 -11.57 -9.48 -29.18
C GLY A 166 -11.33 -8.02 -28.80
N TYR A 167 -10.28 -7.72 -28.02
CA TYR A 167 -9.91 -6.35 -27.69
C TYR A 167 -9.38 -5.60 -28.91
N ASP A 168 -9.79 -4.35 -29.06
CA ASP A 168 -9.23 -3.42 -30.02
C ASP A 168 -7.82 -2.98 -29.59
N ALA A 169 -6.87 -3.09 -30.53
CA ALA A 169 -5.47 -2.77 -30.29
C ALA A 169 -5.22 -1.27 -30.12
N PRO A 170 -4.20 -0.88 -29.33
CA PRO A 170 -3.79 0.51 -29.20
C PRO A 170 -3.27 1.08 -30.52
N SER A 171 -3.37 2.39 -30.68
CA SER A 171 -2.82 3.11 -31.83
C SER A 171 -1.30 2.91 -31.91
N GLY A 172 -0.81 2.29 -32.97
CA GLY A 172 0.61 1.96 -33.15
C GLY A 172 0.88 0.47 -33.42
N GLY A 173 -0.09 -0.42 -33.14
CA GLY A 173 -0.05 -1.83 -33.53
C GLY A 173 0.91 -2.73 -32.74
N GLY A 174 1.59 -2.18 -31.73
CA GLY A 174 2.43 -2.94 -30.80
C GLY A 174 1.67 -3.44 -29.57
N PRO A 175 2.33 -4.19 -28.68
CA PRO A 175 1.73 -4.66 -27.42
C PRO A 175 1.43 -3.50 -26.46
N GLU A 176 2.24 -2.44 -26.50
CA GLU A 176 2.14 -1.32 -25.58
C GLU A 176 0.96 -0.39 -25.90
N GLY A 177 0.24 -0.01 -24.84
CA GLY A 177 -0.86 0.95 -24.88
C GLY A 177 -2.14 0.36 -24.33
N THR A 178 -3.20 1.16 -24.31
CA THR A 178 -4.50 0.76 -23.77
C THR A 178 -5.34 0.06 -24.83
N TRP A 179 -5.54 -1.24 -24.63
CA TRP A 179 -6.47 -2.11 -25.32
C TRP A 179 -7.91 -1.85 -24.85
N ASP A 180 -8.87 -1.91 -25.77
CA ASP A 180 -10.28 -1.60 -25.50
C ASP A 180 -11.15 -2.82 -25.76
N GLY A 181 -11.78 -3.33 -24.70
CA GLY A 181 -12.80 -4.37 -24.80
C GLY A 181 -14.21 -3.83 -24.60
N GLY A 182 -14.37 -2.87 -23.69
CA GLY A 182 -15.68 -2.37 -23.26
C GLY A 182 -16.50 -3.40 -22.49
N ILE A 183 -17.59 -2.95 -21.87
CA ILE A 183 -18.39 -3.77 -20.95
C ILE A 183 -19.05 -4.98 -21.62
N ASP A 184 -19.52 -4.83 -22.86
CA ASP A 184 -20.22 -5.88 -23.60
C ASP A 184 -19.28 -7.05 -23.92
N LEU A 185 -18.02 -6.77 -24.30
CA LEU A 185 -17.04 -7.81 -24.55
C LEU A 185 -16.70 -8.56 -23.27
N VAL A 186 -16.31 -7.84 -22.22
CA VAL A 186 -15.89 -8.44 -20.93
C VAL A 186 -16.99 -9.34 -20.38
N SER A 187 -18.24 -8.87 -20.38
CA SER A 187 -19.39 -9.65 -19.89
C SER A 187 -19.69 -10.89 -20.76
N SER A 188 -19.29 -10.88 -22.03
CA SER A 188 -19.48 -12.00 -22.95
C SER A 188 -18.38 -13.07 -22.87
N LEU A 189 -17.20 -12.72 -22.34
CA LEU A 189 -16.04 -13.60 -22.26
C LEU A 189 -16.19 -14.62 -21.14
N ASP A 190 -16.48 -14.17 -19.92
CA ASP A 190 -16.74 -15.02 -18.75
C ASP A 190 -17.54 -14.21 -17.72
N PRO A 191 -18.62 -14.76 -17.12
CA PRO A 191 -19.46 -14.02 -16.18
C PRO A 191 -18.76 -13.62 -14.86
N THR A 192 -17.62 -14.23 -14.54
CA THR A 192 -16.81 -13.89 -13.34
C THR A 192 -15.95 -12.64 -13.54
N LEU A 193 -15.74 -12.20 -14.78
CA LEU A 193 -14.88 -11.06 -15.08
C LEU A 193 -15.52 -9.75 -14.63
N THR A 194 -14.75 -8.94 -13.89
CA THR A 194 -15.22 -7.65 -13.40
C THR A 194 -15.12 -6.56 -14.47
N PRO A 195 -15.92 -5.48 -14.37
CA PRO A 195 -15.79 -4.31 -15.24
C PRO A 195 -14.38 -3.69 -15.23
N ALA A 196 -13.52 -3.98 -14.25
CA ALA A 196 -12.15 -3.47 -14.19
C ALA A 196 -11.25 -3.98 -15.31
N LEU A 197 -11.69 -4.92 -16.14
CA LEU A 197 -10.95 -5.45 -17.28
C LEU A 197 -11.35 -4.84 -18.63
N GLN A 198 -12.28 -3.87 -18.65
CA GLN A 198 -12.75 -3.24 -19.90
C GLN A 198 -11.65 -2.57 -20.70
N TYR A 199 -10.66 -1.99 -20.02
CA TYR A 199 -9.53 -1.33 -20.62
C TYR A 199 -8.24 -1.87 -20.03
N VAL A 200 -7.37 -2.46 -20.86
CA VAL A 200 -6.13 -3.10 -20.41
C VAL A 200 -4.93 -2.39 -21.04
N ALA A 201 -4.07 -1.79 -20.23
CA ALA A 201 -2.80 -1.25 -20.66
C ALA A 201 -1.65 -2.21 -20.31
N LEU A 202 -0.93 -2.65 -21.35
CA LEU A 202 0.29 -3.42 -21.20
C LEU A 202 1.49 -2.48 -21.13
N LEU A 203 2.36 -2.68 -20.13
CA LEU A 203 3.53 -1.85 -19.84
C LEU A 203 4.81 -2.72 -19.81
N PRO A 204 5.34 -3.14 -20.97
CA PRO A 204 6.45 -4.09 -21.03
C PRO A 204 7.71 -3.57 -20.33
N ASP A 205 8.03 -2.28 -20.49
CA ASP A 205 9.22 -1.65 -19.89
C ASP A 205 9.16 -1.59 -18.36
N GLN A 206 7.95 -1.56 -17.80
CA GLN A 206 7.73 -1.57 -16.35
C GLN A 206 7.45 -2.98 -15.83
N GLY A 207 7.20 -3.95 -16.70
CA GLY A 207 6.77 -5.29 -16.32
C GLY A 207 5.41 -5.30 -15.62
N LEU A 208 4.47 -4.46 -16.06
CA LEU A 208 3.16 -4.30 -15.42
C LEU A 208 2.00 -4.48 -16.41
N VAL A 209 0.88 -4.96 -15.88
CA VAL A 209 -0.44 -4.90 -16.52
C VAL A 209 -1.29 -3.95 -15.70
N VAL A 210 -1.90 -2.97 -16.35
CA VAL A 210 -2.85 -2.05 -15.73
C VAL A 210 -4.20 -2.29 -16.38
N SER A 211 -5.28 -2.39 -15.61
CA SER A 211 -6.63 -2.40 -16.17
C SER A 211 -7.57 -1.46 -15.42
N SER A 212 -8.66 -1.06 -16.05
CA SER A 212 -9.68 -0.20 -15.41
C SER A 212 -11.05 -0.38 -16.05
N ASP A 213 -12.06 0.04 -15.30
CA ASP A 213 -13.45 0.20 -15.72
C ASP A 213 -13.67 1.38 -16.69
N THR A 214 -12.73 2.33 -16.75
CA THR A 214 -12.78 3.44 -17.71
C THR A 214 -11.47 3.63 -18.46
N ARG A 215 -11.55 4.00 -19.73
CA ARG A 215 -10.37 4.28 -20.57
C ARG A 215 -9.51 5.40 -19.98
N ALA A 216 -10.16 6.43 -19.45
CA ALA A 216 -9.49 7.59 -18.88
C ALA A 216 -8.67 7.19 -17.65
N TYR A 217 -9.25 6.38 -16.76
CA TYR A 217 -8.58 5.96 -15.53
C TYR A 217 -7.51 4.88 -15.77
N ALA A 218 -7.70 3.96 -16.73
CA ALA A 218 -6.63 3.08 -17.22
C ALA A 218 -5.42 3.89 -17.71
N THR A 219 -5.69 4.93 -18.50
CA THR A 219 -4.63 5.77 -19.10
C THR A 219 -3.89 6.60 -18.06
N SER A 220 -4.59 7.18 -17.07
CA SER A 220 -3.93 7.92 -15.99
C SER A 220 -3.10 7.01 -15.10
N THR A 221 -3.63 5.83 -14.75
CA THR A 221 -2.90 4.83 -13.96
C THR A 221 -1.66 4.35 -14.69
N ALA A 222 -1.78 4.06 -15.99
CA ALA A 222 -0.64 3.68 -16.82
C ALA A 222 0.43 4.79 -16.95
N LYS A 223 0.06 6.08 -16.85
CA LYS A 223 1.05 7.18 -16.80
C LYS A 223 1.79 7.21 -15.47
N VAL A 224 1.06 7.08 -14.36
CA VAL A 224 1.67 7.02 -13.02
C VAL A 224 2.61 5.81 -12.92
N ALA A 225 2.18 4.64 -13.41
CA ALA A 225 2.98 3.43 -13.44
C ALA A 225 4.30 3.58 -14.24
N ARG A 226 4.31 4.40 -15.31
CA ARG A 226 5.52 4.77 -16.07
C ARG A 226 6.40 5.82 -15.39
N GLY A 227 5.93 6.45 -14.32
CA GLY A 227 6.61 7.56 -13.65
C GLY A 227 6.24 8.96 -14.17
N ASP A 228 5.22 9.06 -15.03
CA ASP A 228 4.73 10.31 -15.64
C ASP A 228 3.54 10.93 -14.86
N GLY A 229 3.46 10.69 -13.56
CA GLY A 229 2.40 11.21 -12.70
C GLY A 229 2.73 11.08 -11.22
N THR A 230 1.88 11.65 -10.37
CA THR A 230 2.04 11.58 -8.92
C THR A 230 1.38 10.31 -8.37
N PRO A 231 2.14 9.45 -7.68
CA PRO A 231 1.59 8.23 -7.08
C PRO A 231 0.85 8.49 -5.77
N VAL A 232 0.00 7.55 -5.35
CA VAL A 232 -0.69 7.61 -4.04
C VAL A 232 0.29 7.55 -2.88
N SER A 233 1.48 6.96 -3.07
CA SER A 233 2.55 6.97 -2.06
C SER A 233 3.02 8.38 -1.68
N ASP A 234 2.78 9.40 -2.53
CA ASP A 234 3.16 10.79 -2.27
C ASP A 234 2.07 11.55 -1.48
N VAL A 235 0.89 10.95 -1.28
CA VAL A 235 -0.15 11.49 -0.39
C VAL A 235 0.35 11.38 1.05
N ALA A 236 0.17 12.46 1.81
CA ALA A 236 0.61 12.54 3.21
C ALA A 236 0.08 11.34 4.03
N GLY A 237 0.96 10.74 4.83
CA GLY A 237 0.65 9.59 5.68
C GLY A 237 0.64 8.23 4.97
N VAL A 238 0.37 8.15 3.66
CA VAL A 238 0.20 6.86 2.96
C VAL A 238 1.47 6.00 2.99
N ALA A 239 2.63 6.58 2.66
CA ALA A 239 3.89 5.83 2.68
C ALA A 239 4.29 5.38 4.10
N ASP A 240 4.00 6.21 5.11
CA ASP A 240 4.27 5.89 6.52
C ASP A 240 3.37 4.74 6.98
N VAL A 241 2.06 4.84 6.75
CA VAL A 241 1.07 3.80 7.04
C VAL A 241 1.43 2.47 6.39
N ALA A 242 1.76 2.47 5.09
CA ALA A 242 2.20 1.26 4.40
C ALA A 242 3.52 0.70 4.99
N GLY A 243 4.43 1.58 5.42
CA GLY A 243 5.66 1.18 6.12
C GLY A 243 5.40 0.58 7.49
N ARG A 244 4.34 1.00 8.20
CA ARG A 244 3.94 0.45 9.51
C ARG A 244 3.37 -0.96 9.40
N LEU A 245 2.66 -1.27 8.32
CA LEU A 245 2.12 -2.61 8.06
C LEU A 245 3.24 -3.64 7.85
N GLY A 246 4.39 -3.23 7.31
CA GLY A 246 5.51 -4.13 7.05
C GLY A 246 5.23 -5.10 5.90
N ALA A 247 5.72 -6.33 6.02
CA ALA A 247 5.52 -7.35 5.00
C ALA A 247 4.15 -8.03 5.20
N THR A 248 3.20 -7.69 4.34
CA THR A 248 1.83 -8.21 4.37
C THR A 248 1.55 -9.14 3.18
N VAL A 249 0.69 -10.14 3.40
CA VAL A 249 0.13 -10.99 2.33
C VAL A 249 -1.00 -10.25 1.63
N ASN A 250 -1.82 -9.54 2.39
CA ASN A 250 -2.89 -8.72 1.88
C ASN A 250 -3.01 -7.43 2.71
N ALA A 251 -3.50 -6.36 2.10
CA ALA A 251 -3.71 -5.10 2.80
C ALA A 251 -4.83 -4.26 2.17
N MET A 252 -5.45 -3.43 3.01
CA MET A 252 -6.41 -2.40 2.65
C MET A 252 -5.96 -1.08 3.21
N LEU A 253 -6.05 -0.02 2.41
CA LEU A 253 -5.67 1.34 2.80
C LEU A 253 -6.76 2.32 2.37
N TRP A 254 -7.06 3.26 3.25
CA TRP A 254 -7.94 4.40 3.03
C TRP A 254 -7.13 5.68 3.20
N THR A 255 -7.17 6.55 2.19
CA THR A 255 -6.35 7.77 2.18
C THR A 255 -7.14 8.97 2.71
N GLY A 256 -6.50 9.78 3.54
CA GLY A 256 -7.09 11.03 4.00
C GLY A 256 -8.35 10.82 4.84
N ASP A 257 -9.29 11.74 4.70
CA ASP A 257 -10.60 11.75 5.34
C ASP A 257 -11.58 10.71 4.78
N PHE A 258 -11.27 10.07 3.65
CA PHE A 258 -12.15 9.08 3.02
C PHE A 258 -12.45 7.89 3.94
N VAL A 259 -11.56 7.56 4.88
CA VAL A 259 -11.83 6.56 5.92
C VAL A 259 -13.10 6.91 6.73
N CYS A 260 -13.30 8.19 7.06
CA CYS A 260 -14.45 8.66 7.81
C CYS A 260 -15.74 8.67 6.98
N GLU A 261 -15.65 8.57 5.65
CA GLU A 261 -16.80 8.43 4.75
C GLU A 261 -17.14 6.94 4.54
N ASP A 262 -16.14 6.13 4.17
CA ASP A 262 -16.32 4.74 3.74
C ASP A 262 -16.57 3.77 4.91
N LEU A 263 -15.90 3.99 6.05
CA LEU A 263 -16.03 3.14 7.24
C LEU A 263 -17.01 3.70 8.27
N SER A 264 -17.76 4.74 7.89
CA SER A 264 -18.69 5.43 8.78
C SER A 264 -19.86 4.54 9.20
N MET A 265 -20.15 4.54 10.50
CA MET A 265 -21.37 3.96 11.06
C MET A 265 -22.65 4.64 10.52
N ALA A 266 -22.56 5.83 9.90
CA ALA A 266 -23.71 6.52 9.31
C ALA A 266 -24.43 5.71 8.20
N THR A 267 -23.78 4.67 7.66
CA THR A 267 -24.35 3.75 6.68
C THR A 267 -25.06 2.54 7.30
N ALA A 268 -24.90 2.30 8.62
CA ALA A 268 -25.52 1.22 9.37
C ALA A 268 -26.99 1.51 9.71
N ALA A 269 -27.72 0.54 10.26
CA ALA A 269 -29.09 0.77 10.72
C ALA A 269 -29.13 1.72 11.94
N GLU A 270 -30.23 2.44 12.14
CA GLU A 270 -30.36 3.44 13.23
C GLU A 270 -30.05 2.88 14.63
N GLU A 271 -30.45 1.64 14.90
CA GLU A 271 -30.17 0.97 16.18
C GLU A 271 -28.67 0.69 16.36
N GLU A 272 -27.98 0.34 15.27
CA GLU A 272 -26.53 0.07 15.26
C GLU A 272 -25.72 1.35 15.38
N GLN A 273 -26.21 2.45 14.80
CA GLN A 273 -25.65 3.79 14.97
C GLN A 273 -25.70 4.22 16.44
N GLN A 274 -26.86 4.09 17.10
CA GLN A 274 -27.00 4.43 18.52
C GLN A 274 -26.11 3.58 19.42
N LEU A 275 -25.97 2.28 19.11
CA LEU A 275 -25.04 1.42 19.84
C LEU A 275 -23.59 1.87 19.66
N ALA A 276 -23.18 2.19 18.42
CA ALA A 276 -21.83 2.68 18.16
C ALA A 276 -21.55 4.03 18.83
N GLU A 277 -22.51 4.96 18.83
CA GLU A 277 -22.41 6.23 19.56
C GLU A 277 -22.17 5.99 21.06
N GLY A 278 -22.94 5.07 21.67
CA GLY A 278 -22.75 4.69 23.07
C GLY A 278 -21.35 4.11 23.35
N LEU A 279 -20.87 3.22 22.48
CA LEU A 279 -19.53 2.63 22.61
C LEU A 279 -18.41 3.69 22.50
N VAL A 280 -18.58 4.68 21.61
CA VAL A 280 -17.63 5.79 21.44
C VAL A 280 -17.67 6.73 22.66
N ASP A 281 -18.85 7.04 23.18
CA ASP A 281 -19.01 7.87 24.37
C ASP A 281 -18.39 7.20 25.63
N GLU A 282 -18.54 5.88 25.76
CA GLU A 282 -17.97 5.10 26.87
C GLU A 282 -16.45 5.17 26.93
N VAL A 283 -15.78 5.23 25.77
CA VAL A 283 -14.31 5.37 25.70
C VAL A 283 -13.83 6.83 25.74
N GLY A 284 -14.76 7.79 25.89
CA GLY A 284 -14.46 9.22 26.02
C GLY A 284 -14.37 9.99 24.69
N GLY A 285 -14.90 9.42 23.61
CA GLY A 285 -14.82 9.96 22.25
C GLY A 285 -13.59 9.48 21.49
N VAL A 286 -13.55 9.83 20.20
CA VAL A 286 -12.43 9.56 19.29
C VAL A 286 -12.14 10.77 18.40
N ASN A 287 -10.90 10.89 17.93
CA ASN A 287 -10.51 11.92 16.99
C ASN A 287 -10.70 11.47 15.52
N PRO A 288 -10.96 12.39 14.59
CA PRO A 288 -11.00 12.06 13.15
C PRO A 288 -9.67 11.51 12.65
N LEU A 289 -9.76 10.53 11.75
CA LEU A 289 -8.62 9.90 11.10
C LEU A 289 -8.21 10.66 9.83
N ALA A 290 -6.90 10.72 9.57
CA ALA A 290 -6.30 11.26 8.35
C ALA A 290 -5.79 10.15 7.40
N GLY A 291 -6.04 8.90 7.76
CA GLY A 291 -5.73 7.72 6.97
C GLY A 291 -5.90 6.46 7.82
N PHE A 292 -6.07 5.33 7.16
CA PHE A 292 -6.26 4.07 7.85
C PHE A 292 -5.77 2.92 6.99
N ALA A 293 -5.21 1.90 7.63
CA ALA A 293 -4.89 0.67 6.94
C ALA A 293 -5.03 -0.56 7.83
N MET A 294 -5.31 -1.67 7.17
CA MET A 294 -5.30 -2.99 7.75
C MET A 294 -4.49 -3.89 6.84
N GLY A 295 -3.67 -4.77 7.39
CA GLY A 295 -2.93 -5.73 6.59
C GLY A 295 -2.55 -6.95 7.39
N MET A 296 -2.63 -8.11 6.75
CA MET A 296 -2.31 -9.37 7.38
C MET A 296 -0.89 -9.80 7.03
N ASP A 297 -0.09 -10.17 8.03
CA ASP A 297 1.23 -10.76 7.80
C ASP A 297 1.13 -12.26 7.43
N PRO A 298 2.22 -12.89 6.96
CA PRO A 298 2.22 -14.33 6.63
C PRO A 298 1.97 -15.27 7.81
N ARG A 299 1.93 -14.76 9.04
CA ARG A 299 1.61 -15.50 10.27
C ARG A 299 0.19 -15.21 10.74
N ARG A 300 -0.63 -14.57 9.90
CA ARG A 300 -2.01 -14.19 10.18
C ARG A 300 -2.18 -13.18 11.31
N THR A 301 -1.12 -12.42 11.64
CA THR A 301 -1.28 -11.25 12.52
C THR A 301 -1.88 -10.12 11.69
N LEU A 302 -3.03 -9.61 12.13
CA LEU A 302 -3.65 -8.43 11.55
C LEU A 302 -3.01 -7.18 12.17
N HIS A 303 -2.41 -6.36 11.33
CA HIS A 303 -1.89 -5.06 11.69
C HIS A 303 -2.89 -3.99 11.29
N VAL A 304 -3.35 -3.21 12.26
CA VAL A 304 -4.20 -2.03 12.05
C VAL A 304 -3.37 -0.79 12.31
N VAL A 305 -3.46 0.18 11.41
CA VAL A 305 -2.78 1.47 11.48
C VAL A 305 -3.82 2.56 11.33
N ALA A 306 -4.09 3.30 12.40
CA ALA A 306 -4.93 4.48 12.38
C ALA A 306 -4.03 5.72 12.38
N HIS A 307 -4.07 6.50 11.30
CA HIS A 307 -3.24 7.68 11.09
C HIS A 307 -4.02 8.95 11.45
N TYR A 308 -3.37 9.85 12.18
CA TYR A 308 -3.92 11.13 12.62
C TYR A 308 -3.14 12.30 12.03
N GLU A 309 -3.68 13.51 12.20
CA GLU A 309 -3.02 14.75 11.79
C GLU A 309 -1.71 15.00 12.55
N ASP A 310 -1.65 14.55 13.82
CA ASP A 310 -0.51 14.78 14.71
C ASP A 310 -0.36 13.69 15.77
N ASP A 311 0.80 13.68 16.42
CA ASP A 311 1.16 12.74 17.48
C ASP A 311 0.27 12.85 18.73
N ASP A 312 -0.28 14.02 19.02
CA ASP A 312 -1.03 14.23 20.26
C ASP A 312 -2.38 13.53 20.16
N ARG A 313 -3.08 13.67 19.03
CA ARG A 313 -4.31 12.90 18.74
C ARG A 313 -4.07 11.39 18.79
N ALA A 314 -2.97 10.91 18.21
CA ALA A 314 -2.64 9.48 18.25
C ALA A 314 -2.43 8.96 19.69
N ARG A 315 -1.82 9.78 20.57
CA ARG A 315 -1.64 9.42 21.98
C ARG A 315 -2.95 9.45 22.76
N GLU A 316 -3.80 10.43 22.50
CA GLU A 316 -5.12 10.57 23.10
C GLU A 316 -6.03 9.39 22.72
N ASP A 317 -6.07 9.03 21.44
CA ASP A 317 -6.95 7.97 20.92
C ASP A 317 -6.44 6.55 21.19
N LEU A 318 -5.17 6.34 21.53
CA LEU A 318 -4.59 5.00 21.67
C LEU A 318 -5.44 4.07 22.54
N ARG A 319 -5.89 4.57 23.70
CA ARG A 319 -6.67 3.75 24.63
C ARG A 319 -8.08 3.49 24.09
N ALA A 320 -8.75 4.52 23.59
CA ALA A 320 -10.08 4.40 23.00
C ALA A 320 -10.08 3.40 21.83
N ARG A 321 -9.13 3.53 20.90
CA ARG A 321 -8.99 2.62 19.76
C ARG A 321 -8.65 1.19 20.19
N ALA A 322 -7.80 1.02 21.20
CA ALA A 322 -7.49 -0.30 21.74
C ALA A 322 -8.71 -0.99 22.38
N GLU A 323 -9.58 -0.23 23.05
CA GLU A 323 -10.82 -0.75 23.65
C GLU A 323 -11.88 -1.05 22.58
N LEU A 324 -12.07 -0.15 21.61
CA LEU A 324 -13.03 -0.33 20.52
C LEU A 324 -12.67 -1.49 19.58
N VAL A 325 -11.38 -1.72 19.29
CA VAL A 325 -10.98 -2.78 18.34
C VAL A 325 -11.26 -4.19 18.84
N VAL A 326 -11.45 -4.38 20.15
CA VAL A 326 -11.88 -5.65 20.77
C VAL A 326 -13.30 -5.57 21.32
N GLY A 327 -14.01 -4.51 20.94
CA GLY A 327 -15.37 -4.19 21.37
C GLY A 327 -16.44 -4.96 20.58
N GLU A 328 -17.68 -4.54 20.81
CA GLU A 328 -18.83 -4.97 20.02
C GLU A 328 -18.76 -4.40 18.60
N THR A 329 -19.30 -5.14 17.63
CA THR A 329 -19.34 -4.75 16.21
C THR A 329 -20.78 -4.61 15.71
N PRO A 330 -21.50 -3.55 16.11
CA PRO A 330 -22.75 -3.16 15.44
C PRO A 330 -22.55 -3.08 13.92
N GLY A 331 -23.55 -3.47 13.13
CA GLY A 331 -23.44 -3.55 11.67
C GLY A 331 -22.87 -4.86 11.14
N ARG A 332 -22.41 -5.78 12.01
CA ARG A 332 -21.70 -7.02 11.61
C ARG A 332 -22.24 -8.30 12.25
N GLY A 333 -23.55 -8.38 12.47
CA GLY A 333 -24.20 -9.61 12.96
C GLY A 333 -24.17 -9.82 14.49
N GLY A 334 -23.78 -8.81 15.27
CA GLY A 334 -24.02 -8.76 16.72
C GLY A 334 -23.00 -9.46 17.64
N GLY A 335 -21.74 -9.59 17.20
CA GLY A 335 -20.64 -10.17 17.99
C GLY A 335 -19.62 -9.15 18.52
N ARG A 336 -18.51 -9.65 19.08
CA ARG A 336 -17.34 -8.85 19.45
C ARG A 336 -16.12 -9.30 18.67
N VAL A 337 -15.26 -8.35 18.27
CA VAL A 337 -13.96 -8.70 17.66
C VAL A 337 -13.13 -9.57 18.62
N ALA A 338 -13.26 -9.37 19.94
CA ALA A 338 -12.57 -10.17 20.95
C ALA A 338 -12.91 -11.67 20.95
N ASP A 339 -14.05 -12.05 20.37
CA ASP A 339 -14.48 -13.45 20.31
C ASP A 339 -13.60 -14.24 19.33
N ASP A 340 -13.15 -13.58 18.26
CA ASP A 340 -12.29 -14.16 17.22
C ASP A 340 -10.82 -13.72 17.35
N PHE A 341 -10.55 -12.59 18.03
CA PHE A 341 -9.23 -11.97 18.11
C PHE A 341 -8.74 -11.68 19.52
N GLU A 342 -7.42 -11.70 19.64
CA GLU A 342 -6.71 -11.12 20.77
C GLU A 342 -5.89 -9.92 20.31
N LEU A 343 -6.13 -8.75 20.93
CA LEU A 343 -5.24 -7.60 20.81
C LEU A 343 -3.95 -7.90 21.58
N THR A 344 -2.90 -8.26 20.84
CA THR A 344 -1.61 -8.63 21.43
C THR A 344 -0.74 -7.42 21.74
N ARG A 345 -0.99 -6.30 21.07
CA ARG A 345 -0.21 -5.07 21.21
C ARG A 345 -0.98 -3.85 20.75
N SER A 346 -0.87 -2.76 21.50
CA SER A 346 -1.29 -1.43 21.09
C SER A 346 -0.19 -0.41 21.42
N ARG A 347 0.09 0.53 20.51
CA ARG A 347 1.03 1.64 20.75
C ARG A 347 0.77 2.83 19.83
N ALA A 348 1.13 4.03 20.28
CA ALA A 348 1.23 5.21 19.43
C ALA A 348 2.69 5.42 18.98
N VAL A 349 2.92 5.69 17.69
CA VAL A 349 4.24 5.97 17.13
C VAL A 349 4.14 7.14 16.15
N GLY A 350 4.61 8.31 16.57
CA GLY A 350 4.35 9.53 15.81
C GLY A 350 2.83 9.78 15.73
N PRO A 351 2.29 10.12 14.54
CA PRO A 351 0.86 10.35 14.34
C PRO A 351 0.05 9.05 14.15
N ASP A 352 0.64 7.87 14.39
CA ASP A 352 -0.02 6.59 14.12
C ASP A 352 -0.37 5.85 15.42
N VAL A 353 -1.59 5.32 15.51
CA VAL A 353 -1.95 4.25 16.44
C VAL A 353 -1.80 2.90 15.73
N LEU A 354 -1.07 1.99 16.35
CA LEU A 354 -0.77 0.66 15.83
C LEU A 354 -1.41 -0.39 16.75
N LEU A 355 -2.23 -1.27 16.17
CA LEU A 355 -2.89 -2.36 16.87
C LEU A 355 -2.54 -3.68 16.17
N ASP A 356 -1.95 -4.62 16.91
CA ASP A 356 -1.61 -5.95 16.40
C ASP A 356 -2.60 -6.97 16.99
N LEU A 357 -3.47 -7.52 16.13
CA LEU A 357 -4.45 -8.53 16.50
C LEU A 357 -4.03 -9.90 15.98
N ARG A 358 -4.28 -10.94 16.79
CA ARG A 358 -4.09 -12.33 16.35
C ARG A 358 -5.41 -13.08 16.42
N PRO A 359 -5.74 -13.89 15.39
CA PRO A 359 -6.86 -14.79 15.49
C PRO A 359 -6.64 -15.78 16.63
N ARG A 360 -7.72 -16.08 17.36
CA ARG A 360 -7.74 -17.07 18.43
C ARG A 360 -7.71 -18.49 17.89
N GLU A 361 -8.40 -18.70 16.77
CA GLU A 361 -8.44 -19.97 16.06
C GLU A 361 -7.57 -19.91 14.80
N PRO A 362 -6.91 -21.02 14.43
CA PRO A 362 -5.96 -21.05 13.34
C PRO A 362 -6.60 -20.89 11.96
N ASP A 363 -7.92 -20.94 11.83
CA ASP A 363 -8.73 -20.92 10.60
C ASP A 363 -9.75 -19.76 10.53
N GLY A 364 -9.68 -18.77 11.43
CA GLY A 364 -10.63 -17.65 11.45
C GLY A 364 -10.56 -16.70 10.23
N PHE A 365 -11.71 -16.26 9.73
CA PHE A 365 -11.87 -15.32 8.60
C PHE A 365 -11.66 -13.85 9.03
N VAL A 366 -10.44 -13.52 9.40
CA VAL A 366 -10.00 -12.25 9.99
C VAL A 366 -10.27 -11.04 9.11
N LEU A 367 -9.54 -10.91 8.02
CA LEU A 367 -9.62 -9.73 7.19
C LEU A 367 -10.95 -9.74 6.44
N SER A 368 -11.44 -10.91 6.00
CA SER A 368 -12.79 -11.11 5.46
C SER A 368 -13.88 -10.48 6.33
N SER A 369 -13.77 -10.65 7.65
CA SER A 369 -14.76 -10.11 8.59
C SER A 369 -14.66 -8.60 8.80
N LEU A 370 -13.62 -7.92 8.32
CA LEU A 370 -13.34 -6.50 8.62
C LEU A 370 -13.19 -5.60 7.38
N TYR A 371 -12.92 -6.14 6.19
CA TYR A 371 -12.53 -5.33 5.03
C TYR A 371 -13.67 -4.58 4.32
N GLU A 372 -14.92 -4.94 4.60
CA GLU A 372 -16.13 -4.35 3.99
C GLU A 372 -17.08 -3.80 5.04
N GLY A 373 -17.66 -2.62 4.81
CA GLY A 373 -18.69 -2.03 5.67
C GLY A 373 -18.12 -1.27 6.89
N PRO A 374 -19.00 -0.74 7.73
CA PRO A 374 -18.61 0.18 8.79
C PRO A 374 -17.83 -0.53 9.91
N LEU A 375 -16.92 0.22 10.54
CA LEU A 375 -16.05 -0.26 11.62
C LEU A 375 -16.01 0.76 12.76
N VAL A 376 -16.56 0.38 13.92
CA VAL A 376 -16.60 1.27 15.11
C VAL A 376 -15.20 1.75 15.49
N PHE A 377 -14.19 0.88 15.48
CA PHE A 377 -12.82 1.26 15.83
C PHE A 377 -12.11 2.12 14.77
N ALA A 378 -12.67 2.24 13.57
CA ALA A 378 -12.21 3.16 12.52
C ALA A 378 -13.12 4.39 12.37
N THR A 379 -14.11 4.57 13.26
CA THR A 379 -15.05 5.69 13.17
C THR A 379 -14.38 7.04 13.40
N CYS A 380 -15.04 8.04 12.85
CA CYS A 380 -14.93 9.46 13.12
C CYS A 380 -16.36 9.95 13.47
#